data_AF-A0A2L2ZDD1-F1
#
_entry.id   AF-A0A2L2ZDD1-F1
#
_cell.length_a   1.000
_cell.length_b   1.000
_cell.length_c   1.000
_cell.angle_alpha   90.00
_cell.angle_beta   90.00
_cell.angle_gamma   90.00
#
_symmetry.space_group_name_H-M   'P 1'
#
loop_
_entity.id
_entity.type
_entity.pdbx_description
1 polymer ?
#
loop_
_entity_poly.entity_id
_entity_poly.type
_entity_poly.pdbx_seq_one_letter_code
_entity_poly.pdbx_strand_id
1 'polypeptide(L)'
;LIADYNIYNVGGSAAVNVQLKDNSFQLQDFELIIDFPSLELDRLAAGSYLSHTVIYRPQRTCLYNFTAAEVYYYPSEDSKE
;
A
#
# COMPACT_ATOMS: atom_id res chain seq x y z
N LEU A 1 -0.40 15.39 -6.14
CA LEU A 1 -0.63 14.03 -6.66
C LEU A 1 -1.15 13.19 -5.51
N ILE A 2 -2.18 12.39 -5.75
CA ILE A 2 -2.81 11.54 -4.72
C ILE A 2 -2.65 10.09 -5.19
N ALA A 3 -2.15 9.23 -4.31
CA ALA A 3 -2.11 7.79 -4.52
C ALA A 3 -3.05 7.15 -3.50
N ASP A 4 -4.12 6.52 -3.99
CA ASP A 4 -5.15 5.88 -3.19
C ASP A 4 -5.06 4.36 -3.32
N TYR A 5 -4.76 3.69 -2.22
CA TYR A 5 -4.70 2.23 -2.15
C TYR A 5 -5.92 1.69 -1.42
N ASN A 6 -6.64 0.80 -2.08
CA ASN A 6 -7.83 0.16 -1.52
C ASN A 6 -7.64 -1.35 -1.60
N ILE A 7 -7.44 -1.99 -0.45
CA ILE A 7 -7.25 -3.43 -0.34
C ILE A 7 -8.52 -4.05 0.23
N TYR A 8 -9.02 -5.08 -0.42
CA TYR A 8 -10.17 -5.85 0.05
C TYR A 8 -9.79 -7.32 0.21
N ASN A 9 -10.06 -7.89 1.38
CA ASN A 9 -9.81 -9.31 1.62
C ASN A 9 -10.97 -10.16 1.07
N VAL A 10 -10.75 -10.78 -0.10
CA VAL A 10 -11.69 -11.71 -0.74
C VAL A 10 -11.59 -13.15 -0.22
N GLY A 11 -10.65 -13.45 0.68
CA GLY A 11 -10.44 -14.77 1.25
C GLY A 11 -11.48 -15.16 2.30
N GLY A 12 -11.55 -16.46 2.63
CA GLY A 12 -12.44 -17.00 3.66
C GLY A 12 -11.92 -16.82 5.10
N SER A 13 -10.68 -16.38 5.27
CA SER A 13 -9.98 -16.18 6.54
C SER A 13 -9.38 -14.78 6.64
N ALA A 14 -8.98 -14.39 7.84
CA ALA A 14 -8.25 -13.15 8.05
C ALA A 14 -6.84 -13.27 7.43
N ALA A 15 -6.46 -12.28 6.62
CA ALA A 15 -5.08 -12.13 6.19
C ALA A 15 -4.28 -11.49 7.33
N VAL A 16 -3.05 -11.96 7.55
CA VAL A 16 -2.20 -11.50 8.65
C VAL A 16 -0.85 -11.03 8.15
N ASN A 17 -0.22 -10.13 8.92
CA ASN A 17 1.01 -9.44 8.54
C ASN A 17 0.91 -8.84 7.12
N VAL A 18 -0.14 -8.05 6.91
CA VAL A 18 -0.39 -7.40 5.61
C VAL A 18 0.56 -6.21 5.50
N GLN A 19 1.42 -6.23 4.49
CA GLN A 19 2.39 -5.18 4.21
C GLN A 19 2.12 -4.64 2.81
N LEU A 20 1.85 -3.34 2.70
CA LEU A 20 1.78 -2.61 1.45
C LEU A 20 3.05 -1.78 1.27
N LYS A 21 3.60 -1.78 0.05
CA LYS A 21 4.74 -0.94 -0.31
C LYS A 21 4.60 -0.41 -1.73
N ASP A 22 4.72 0.91 -1.90
CA ASP A 22 4.85 1.54 -3.23
C ASP A 22 6.21 2.25 -3.36
N ASN A 23 6.98 1.84 -4.37
CA ASN A 23 8.29 2.40 -4.68
C ASN A 23 8.27 3.36 -5.89
N SER A 24 7.08 3.69 -6.41
CA SER A 24 6.93 4.48 -7.64
C SER A 24 7.28 5.97 -7.47
N PHE A 25 7.27 6.50 -6.25
CA PHE A 25 7.45 7.92 -5.94
C PHE A 25 8.82 8.21 -5.32
N GLN A 26 9.82 8.45 -6.17
CA GLN A 26 11.18 8.76 -5.71
C GLN A 26 11.25 10.16 -5.07
N LEU A 27 11.95 10.27 -3.93
CA LEU A 27 12.07 11.52 -3.14
C LEU A 27 12.72 12.69 -3.90
N GLN A 28 13.48 12.38 -4.96
CA GLN A 28 14.12 13.39 -5.80
C GLN A 28 13.12 14.15 -6.70
N ASP A 29 11.97 13.51 -6.96
CA ASP A 29 10.95 13.96 -7.92
C ASP A 29 9.64 14.32 -7.21
N PHE A 30 9.39 13.73 -6.03
CA PHE A 30 8.18 13.90 -5.25
C PHE A 30 8.52 14.17 -3.77
N GLU A 31 7.93 15.21 -3.22
CA GLU A 31 7.92 15.47 -1.79
C GLU A 31 6.71 14.78 -1.16
N LEU A 32 6.94 13.98 -0.11
CA LEU A 32 5.89 13.35 0.68
C LEU A 32 5.27 14.39 1.62
N ILE A 33 3.96 14.61 1.51
CA ILE A 33 3.24 15.63 2.29
C ILE A 33 2.46 15.00 3.44
N ILE A 34 1.71 13.93 3.14
CA ILE A 34 0.86 13.22 4.11
C ILE A 34 1.07 11.72 3.95
N ASP A 35 1.11 11.05 5.11
CA ASP A 35 1.23 9.61 5.28
C ASP A 35 2.55 9.01 4.77
N PHE A 36 2.61 7.68 4.65
CA PHE A 36 3.79 6.93 4.25
C PHE A 36 3.51 6.06 3.03
N PRO A 37 4.51 5.88 2.11
CA PRO A 37 4.39 5.00 0.94
C PRO A 37 4.31 3.51 1.28
N SER A 38 4.42 3.17 2.57
CA SER A 38 4.35 1.82 3.10
C SER A 38 3.40 1.77 4.29
N LEU A 39 2.69 0.67 4.42
CA LEU A 39 1.75 0.42 5.51
C LEU A 39 1.90 -1.03 5.98
N GLU A 40 1.93 -1.21 7.30
CA GLU A 40 1.87 -2.53 7.92
C GLU A 40 0.59 -2.64 8.75
N LEU A 41 -0.12 -3.75 8.58
CA LEU A 41 -1.34 -4.07 9.28
C LEU A 41 -1.25 -5.51 9.79
N ASP A 42 -1.35 -5.68 11.11
CA ASP A 42 -1.26 -6.99 11.74
C ASP A 42 -2.30 -7.97 11.18
N ARG A 43 -3.52 -7.49 10.93
CA ARG A 43 -4.66 -8.33 10.54
C ARG A 43 -5.70 -7.59 9.71
N LEU A 44 -6.13 -8.20 8.60
CA LEU A 44 -7.25 -7.77 7.78
C LEU A 44 -8.32 -8.89 7.73
N ALA A 45 -9.46 -8.66 8.38
CA ALA A 45 -10.53 -9.65 8.47
C ALA A 45 -11.11 -10.04 7.11
N ALA A 46 -11.66 -11.26 7.01
CA ALA A 46 -12.36 -11.72 5.80
C ALA A 46 -13.53 -10.79 5.46
N GLY A 47 -13.64 -10.39 4.20
CA GLY A 47 -14.69 -9.46 3.74
C GLY A 47 -14.54 -8.02 4.25
N SER A 48 -13.41 -7.67 4.86
CA SER A 48 -13.11 -6.28 5.26
C SER A 48 -12.19 -5.60 4.24
N TYR A 49 -12.12 -4.28 4.34
CA TYR A 49 -11.28 -3.46 3.48
C TYR A 49 -10.43 -2.47 4.27
N LEU A 50 -9.34 -2.06 3.65
CA LEU A 50 -8.41 -1.04 4.13
C LEU A 50 -8.27 0.01 3.03
N SER A 51 -8.34 1.28 3.41
CA SER A 51 -8.10 2.41 2.51
C SER A 51 -6.91 3.20 3.06
N HIS A 52 -5.95 3.50 2.20
CA HIS A 52 -4.72 4.21 2.53
C HIS A 52 -4.45 5.26 1.46
N THR A 53 -4.28 6.52 1.86
CA THR A 53 -4.12 7.64 0.93
C THR A 53 -2.82 8.37 1.22
N VAL A 54 -1.98 8.47 0.19
CA VAL A 54 -0.69 9.17 0.30
C VAL A 54 -0.70 10.39 -0.63
N ILE A 55 -0.27 11.53 -0.10
CA ILE A 55 -0.28 12.79 -0.83
C ILE A 55 1.15 13.24 -1.10
N TYR A 56 1.43 13.49 -2.38
CA TYR A 56 2.71 13.95 -2.87
C TYR A 56 2.61 15.32 -3.54
N ARG A 57 3.65 16.13 -3.38
CA ARG A 57 3.91 17.32 -4.20
C ARG A 57 4.98 17.01 -5.25
N PRO A 58 4.66 17.04 -6.55
CA PRO A 58 5.68 16.92 -7.59
C PRO A 58 6.66 18.09 -7.52
N GLN A 59 7.96 17.82 -7.60
CA GLN A 59 9.02 18.83 -7.56
C GLN A 59 9.58 19.14 -8.96
N ARG A 60 9.33 18.28 -9.94
CA ARG A 60 9.81 18.45 -11.32
C ARG A 60 8.70 18.20 -12.31
N THR A 61 8.81 18.84 -13.48
CA THR A 61 7.91 18.61 -14.61
C THR A 61 8.58 17.67 -15.60
N CYS A 62 8.15 16.42 -15.65
CA CYS A 62 8.54 15.45 -16.66
C CYS A 62 7.47 14.34 -16.79
N LEU A 63 7.73 13.36 -17.66
CA LEU A 63 6.90 12.17 -17.81
C LEU A 63 7.34 11.10 -16.81
N TYR A 64 6.38 10.52 -16.09
CA TYR A 64 6.59 9.45 -15.12
C TYR A 64 5.85 8.18 -15.55
N ASN A 65 6.48 7.03 -15.33
CA ASN A 65 5.82 5.72 -15.43
C ASN A 65 5.61 5.21 -14.00
N PHE A 66 4.36 4.94 -13.63
CA PHE A 66 4.02 4.38 -12.32
C PHE A 66 3.70 2.90 -12.45
N THR A 67 4.05 2.11 -11.44
CA THR A 67 3.67 0.70 -11.32
C THR A 67 2.69 0.53 -10.18
N ALA A 68 2.06 -0.64 -10.08
CA ALA A 68 1.23 -0.95 -8.92
C ALA A 68 2.10 -1.10 -7.66
N ALA A 69 1.51 -0.83 -6.49
CA ALA A 69 2.09 -1.18 -5.20
C ALA A 69 2.14 -2.70 -5.02
N GLU A 70 3.09 -3.14 -4.20
CA GLU A 70 3.27 -4.53 -3.82
C GLU A 70 2.57 -4.80 -2.48
N VAL A 71 1.91 -5.95 -2.37
CA VAL A 71 1.23 -6.38 -1.14
C VAL A 71 1.71 -7.78 -0.75
N TYR A 72 2.23 -7.90 0.47
CA TYR A 72 2.65 -9.16 1.08
C TYR A 72 1.71 -9.46 2.25
N TYR A 73 1.33 -10.72 2.41
CA TYR A 73 0.45 -11.16 3.50
C TYR A 73 0.54 -12.68 3.66
N TYR A 74 0.15 -13.18 4.82
CA TYR A 74 -0.14 -14.59 5.01
C TYR A 74 -1.65 -14.82 4.95
N PRO A 75 -2.12 -15.89 4.28
CA PRO A 75 -3.55 -16.12 4.05
C PRO A 75 -4.34 -16.54 5.30
N SER A 76 -3.66 -16.97 6.36
CA SER A 76 -4.25 -17.30 7.66
C SER A 76 -3.21 -17.30 8.78
N GLU A 77 -3.65 -17.28 10.03
CA GLU A 77 -2.81 -17.34 11.24
C GLU A 77 -1.87 -18.56 11.28
N ASP A 78 -2.30 -19.69 10.71
CA ASP A 78 -1.54 -20.93 10.68
C ASP A 78 -0.50 -20.95 9.55
N SER A 79 -0.58 -20.01 8.62
CA SER A 79 0.36 -19.87 7.52
C SER A 79 1.58 -19.09 8.02
N LYS A 80 2.67 -19.79 8.31
CA LYS A 80 3.97 -19.19 8.60
C LYS A 80 4.91 -19.44 7.42
N GLU A 81 5.82 -18.49 7.22
CA GLU A 81 6.90 -18.55 6.22
C GLU A 81 7.71 -19.84 6.29
#